data_AF-A0A512JPC6-F1
#
_entry.id   AF-A0A512JPC6-F1
#
_cell.length_a   1.000
_cell.length_b   1.000
_cell.length_c   1.000
_cell.angle_alpha   90.00
_cell.angle_beta   90.00
_cell.angle_gamma   90.00
#
_symmetry.space_group_name_H-M   'P 1'
#
loop_
_entity.id
_entity.type
_entity.pdbx_description
1 polymer ?
#
loop_
_entity_poly.entity_id
_entity_poly.type
_entity_poly.pdbx_seq_one_letter_code
_entity_poly.pdbx_strand_id
1 'polypeptide(L)'
;MRITVTLGPGVERYAAALSAVPARAMRAFAEGLNEGGDKFRTIDRRALKGQTGVKRYGTIVSHTGTRRASAGNLEYTVLGLGKGLPIKEFPVSAAAHGPVTAQPWNVGHTFERSFKTSRKGLLRARRGSSRFPIRALYGPSIAKEIVKDESAAAFHGQAAPLVEAAVFKRLGRLLP
;
A
#
# COMPACT_ATOMS: atom_id res chain seq x y z
N MET A 1 -32.35 -0.85 -62.64
CA MET A 1 -32.56 0.41 -61.90
C MET A 1 -32.43 0.11 -60.41
N ARG A 2 -31.67 0.90 -59.63
CA ARG A 2 -31.42 0.66 -58.19
C ARG A 2 -31.73 1.92 -57.38
N ILE A 3 -32.45 1.75 -56.28
CA ILE A 3 -32.59 2.75 -55.23
C ILE A 3 -31.73 2.28 -54.05
N THR A 4 -30.93 3.19 -53.48
CA THR A 4 -30.14 2.93 -52.27
C THR A 4 -30.63 3.83 -51.17
N VAL A 5 -30.94 3.27 -50.00
CA VAL A 5 -31.25 4.01 -48.78
C VAL A 5 -30.00 3.99 -47.91
N THR A 6 -29.55 5.16 -47.44
CA THR A 6 -28.39 5.32 -46.56
C THR A 6 -28.82 5.77 -45.17
N LEU A 7 -27.97 5.51 -44.18
CA LEU A 7 -28.16 5.98 -42.82
C LEU A 7 -28.09 7.51 -42.75
N GLY A 8 -28.88 8.10 -41.85
CA GLY A 8 -28.82 9.53 -41.57
C GLY A 8 -27.71 9.89 -40.56
N PRO A 9 -27.31 11.17 -40.48
CA PRO A 9 -26.17 11.64 -39.69
C PRO A 9 -26.30 11.45 -38.17
N GLY A 10 -27.51 11.16 -37.66
CA GLY A 10 -27.72 10.77 -36.27
C GLY A 10 -27.26 9.34 -35.99
N VAL A 11 -27.58 8.40 -36.90
CA VAL A 11 -27.19 6.99 -36.77
C VAL A 11 -25.69 6.82 -36.99
N GLU A 12 -25.09 7.60 -37.90
CA GLU A 12 -23.63 7.61 -38.09
C GLU A 12 -22.87 8.07 -36.84
N ARG A 13 -23.36 9.14 -36.18
CA ARG A 13 -22.80 9.60 -34.89
C ARG A 13 -22.95 8.54 -33.80
N TYR A 14 -24.07 7.84 -33.77
CA TYR A 14 -24.31 6.76 -32.82
C TYR A 14 -23.41 5.55 -33.07
N ALA A 15 -23.25 5.13 -34.34
CA ALA A 15 -22.34 4.07 -34.74
C ALA A 15 -20.87 4.41 -34.42
N ALA A 16 -20.45 5.65 -34.67
CA ALA A 16 -19.14 6.14 -34.28
C ALA A 16 -18.95 6.11 -32.76
N ALA A 17 -19.96 6.53 -31.99
CA ALA A 17 -19.94 6.47 -30.52
C ALA A 17 -19.81 5.03 -30.01
N LEU A 18 -20.57 4.08 -30.58
CA LEU A 18 -20.50 2.64 -30.30
C LEU A 18 -19.12 2.05 -30.60
N SER A 19 -18.54 2.41 -31.74
CA SER A 19 -17.20 1.94 -32.13
C SER A 19 -16.08 2.43 -31.20
N ALA A 20 -16.29 3.57 -30.53
CA ALA A 20 -15.34 4.15 -29.57
C ALA A 20 -15.52 3.60 -28.13
N VAL A 21 -16.61 2.86 -27.86
CA VAL A 21 -16.89 2.29 -26.53
C VAL A 21 -15.73 1.44 -25.99
N PRO A 22 -15.08 0.55 -26.77
CA PRO A 22 -13.99 -0.28 -26.24
C PRO A 22 -12.82 0.54 -25.69
N ALA A 23 -12.41 1.59 -26.40
CA ALA A 23 -11.32 2.46 -25.95
C ALA A 23 -11.70 3.27 -24.70
N ARG A 24 -12.93 3.79 -24.65
CA ARG A 24 -13.46 4.52 -23.49
C ARG A 24 -13.67 3.59 -22.29
N ALA A 25 -14.05 2.34 -22.52
CA ALA A 25 -14.21 1.30 -21.52
C ALA A 25 -12.87 0.96 -20.86
N MET A 26 -11.80 0.75 -21.63
CA MET A 26 -10.46 0.49 -21.06
C MET A 26 -9.97 1.62 -20.15
N ARG A 27 -10.24 2.87 -20.54
CA ARG A 27 -9.97 4.02 -19.68
C ARG A 27 -10.83 4.00 -18.40
N ALA A 28 -12.11 3.73 -18.52
CA ALA A 28 -13.01 3.63 -17.36
C ALA A 28 -12.61 2.49 -16.40
N PHE A 29 -12.17 1.35 -16.91
CA PHE A 29 -11.60 0.26 -16.12
C PHE A 29 -10.36 0.72 -15.35
N ALA A 30 -9.40 1.37 -16.02
CA ALA A 30 -8.20 1.88 -15.37
C ALA A 30 -8.53 2.92 -14.29
N GLU A 31 -9.47 3.84 -14.55
CA GLU A 31 -9.94 4.81 -13.56
C GLU A 31 -10.64 4.15 -12.37
N GLY A 32 -11.46 3.12 -12.63
CA GLY A 32 -12.14 2.34 -11.59
C GLY A 32 -11.18 1.55 -10.70
N LEU A 33 -10.24 0.84 -11.32
CA LEU A 33 -9.14 0.14 -10.63
C LEU A 33 -8.34 1.09 -9.74
N ASN A 34 -8.04 2.28 -10.25
CA ASN A 34 -7.31 3.30 -9.51
C ASN A 34 -8.13 3.87 -8.34
N GLU A 35 -9.42 4.15 -8.52
CA GLU A 35 -10.29 4.64 -7.45
C GLU A 35 -10.49 3.58 -6.35
N GLY A 36 -10.76 2.33 -6.72
CA GLY A 36 -10.89 1.22 -5.77
C GLY A 36 -9.57 0.90 -5.08
N GLY A 37 -8.47 0.88 -5.84
CA GLY A 37 -7.12 0.65 -5.34
C GLY A 37 -6.64 1.73 -4.37
N ASP A 38 -6.95 3.01 -4.61
CA ASP A 38 -6.60 4.10 -3.69
C ASP A 38 -7.34 3.96 -2.34
N LYS A 39 -8.61 3.51 -2.37
CA LYS A 39 -9.38 3.20 -1.17
C LYS A 39 -8.79 1.99 -0.44
N PHE A 40 -8.54 0.90 -1.15
CA PHE A 40 -7.95 -0.30 -0.58
C PHE A 40 -6.57 -0.01 0.06
N ARG A 41 -5.70 0.72 -0.64
CA ARG A 41 -4.39 1.15 -0.11
C ARG A 41 -4.51 1.86 1.24
N THR A 42 -5.57 2.65 1.43
CA THR A 42 -5.78 3.35 2.71
C THR A 42 -6.12 2.38 3.83
N ILE A 43 -6.92 1.35 3.55
CA ILE A 43 -7.24 0.27 4.49
C ILE A 43 -5.99 -0.55 4.79
N ASP A 44 -5.27 -0.97 3.76
CA ASP A 44 -4.04 -1.76 3.87
C ASP A 44 -2.98 -1.03 4.73
N ARG A 45 -2.74 0.27 4.48
CA ARG A 45 -1.83 1.07 5.30
C ARG A 45 -2.24 1.16 6.77
N ARG A 46 -3.54 1.16 7.06
CA ARG A 46 -4.06 1.15 8.44
C ARG A 46 -3.84 -0.21 9.10
N ALA A 47 -4.10 -1.30 8.38
CA ALA A 47 -3.80 -2.67 8.82
C ALA A 47 -2.30 -2.84 9.09
N LEU A 48 -1.43 -2.44 8.15
CA LEU A 48 0.02 -2.42 8.32
C LEU A 48 0.46 -1.65 9.58
N LYS A 49 -0.16 -0.48 9.85
CA LYS A 49 0.14 0.30 11.05
C LYS A 49 -0.29 -0.42 12.33
N GLY A 50 -1.47 -1.06 12.30
CA GLY A 50 -2.00 -1.90 13.37
C GLY A 50 -1.08 -3.07 13.67
N GLN A 51 -0.93 -3.99 12.70
CA GLN A 51 -0.17 -5.22 12.87
C GLN A 51 1.31 -4.99 13.24
N THR A 52 1.96 -3.96 12.70
CA THR A 52 3.40 -3.73 12.98
C THR A 52 3.66 -2.95 14.27
N GLY A 53 2.67 -2.25 14.82
CA GLY A 53 2.81 -1.46 16.04
C GLY A 53 3.66 -0.19 15.88
N VAL A 54 3.80 0.34 14.66
CA VAL A 54 4.54 1.60 14.47
C VAL A 54 3.78 2.78 15.10
N LYS A 55 4.54 3.72 15.69
CA LYS A 55 3.99 4.91 16.36
C LYS A 55 3.26 5.83 15.39
N ARG A 56 3.83 6.05 14.20
CA ARG A 56 3.39 7.08 13.26
C ARG A 56 2.89 6.45 11.97
N TYR A 57 1.69 6.87 11.55
CA TYR A 57 1.13 6.46 10.25
C TYR A 57 2.02 6.91 9.07
N GLY A 58 2.66 8.07 9.17
CA GLY A 58 3.59 8.58 8.16
C GLY A 58 4.77 7.64 7.87
N THR A 59 5.17 6.80 8.84
CA THR A 59 6.21 5.79 8.63
C THR A 59 5.75 4.68 7.67
N ILE A 60 4.48 4.27 7.73
CA ILE A 60 3.91 3.33 6.77
C ILE A 60 3.78 3.98 5.39
N VAL A 61 3.32 5.23 5.33
CA VAL A 61 3.17 5.96 4.06
C VAL A 61 4.50 6.07 3.33
N SER A 62 5.60 6.39 4.03
CA SER A 62 6.93 6.50 3.41
C SER A 62 7.54 5.15 2.98
N HIS A 63 6.99 4.03 3.49
CA HIS A 63 7.43 2.67 3.16
C HIS A 63 6.40 1.90 2.32
N THR A 64 5.43 2.60 1.74
CA THR A 64 4.45 2.01 0.82
C THR A 64 4.32 2.83 -0.45
N GLY A 65 4.45 2.17 -1.59
CA GLY A 65 4.31 2.74 -2.93
C GLY A 65 3.02 2.32 -3.61
N THR A 66 2.78 2.89 -4.79
CA THR A 66 1.63 2.52 -5.63
C THR A 66 2.06 2.54 -7.09
N ARG A 67 1.73 1.49 -7.82
CA ARG A 67 1.73 1.47 -9.29
C ARG A 67 0.28 1.51 -9.73
N ARG A 68 -0.11 2.60 -10.40
CA ARG A 68 -1.48 2.83 -10.86
C ARG A 68 -1.75 2.09 -12.16
N ALA A 69 -3.01 1.71 -12.34
CA ALA A 69 -3.50 1.14 -13.58
C ALA A 69 -3.54 2.21 -14.69
N SER A 70 -3.39 1.77 -15.93
CA SER A 70 -3.55 2.57 -17.14
C SER A 70 -4.41 1.81 -18.15
N ALA A 71 -4.92 2.48 -19.19
CA ALA A 71 -5.74 1.81 -20.20
C ALA A 71 -5.00 0.68 -20.94
N GLY A 72 -3.66 0.71 -20.98
CA GLY A 72 -2.83 -0.36 -21.56
C GLY A 72 -2.34 -1.39 -20.55
N ASN A 73 -2.53 -1.15 -19.24
CA ASN A 73 -2.15 -2.08 -18.17
C ASN A 73 -3.14 -1.97 -17.00
N LEU A 74 -4.14 -2.85 -17.00
CA LEU A 74 -5.24 -2.88 -16.03
C LEU A 74 -4.82 -3.55 -14.71
N GLU A 75 -3.75 -3.05 -14.11
CA GLU A 75 -3.20 -3.57 -12.86
C GLU A 75 -2.94 -2.40 -11.90
N TYR A 76 -3.49 -2.49 -10.70
CA TYR A 76 -3.17 -1.60 -9.60
C TYR A 76 -2.40 -2.38 -8.54
N THR A 77 -1.20 -1.93 -8.19
CA THR A 77 -0.31 -2.62 -7.26
C THR A 77 0.01 -1.72 -6.07
N VAL A 78 -0.19 -2.24 -4.85
CA VAL A 78 0.38 -1.63 -3.63
C VAL A 78 1.73 -2.27 -3.37
N LEU A 79 2.76 -1.46 -3.18
CA LEU A 79 4.13 -1.92 -3.00
C LEU A 79 4.57 -1.70 -1.56
N GLY A 80 5.14 -2.71 -0.91
CA GLY A 80 5.89 -2.53 0.33
C GLY A 80 7.35 -2.22 0.00
N LEU A 81 7.91 -1.19 0.63
CA LEU A 81 9.24 -0.66 0.34
C LEU A 81 10.18 -0.77 1.55
N GLY A 82 11.48 -0.67 1.27
CA GLY A 82 12.51 -0.54 2.29
C GLY A 82 12.89 -1.85 2.98
N LYS A 83 13.80 -1.72 3.96
CA LYS A 83 14.29 -2.81 4.82
C LYS A 83 13.57 -2.77 6.16
N GLY A 84 14.08 -3.51 7.15
CA GLY A 84 13.59 -3.45 8.53
C GLY A 84 13.52 -2.01 9.04
N LEU A 85 12.39 -1.65 9.64
CA LEU A 85 12.15 -0.33 10.17
C LEU A 85 13.06 -0.07 11.38
N PRO A 86 13.61 1.14 11.55
CA PRO A 86 14.44 1.46 12.70
C PRO A 86 13.63 1.30 14.00
N ILE A 87 14.21 0.71 15.05
CA ILE A 87 13.46 0.40 16.28
C ILE A 87 12.83 1.64 16.96
N LYS A 88 13.39 2.84 16.71
CA LYS A 88 12.88 4.12 17.22
C LYS A 88 11.44 4.44 16.75
N GLU A 89 11.01 3.85 15.64
CA GLU A 89 9.68 4.06 15.06
C GLU A 89 8.57 3.34 15.85
N PHE A 90 8.93 2.46 16.80
CA PHE A 90 8.02 1.70 17.66
C PHE A 90 8.02 2.26 19.09
N PRO A 91 7.04 1.96 19.95
CA PRO A 91 7.13 2.20 21.40
C PRO A 91 8.45 1.64 21.94
N VAL A 92 9.24 2.51 22.59
CA VAL A 92 10.56 2.16 23.13
C VAL A 92 10.66 2.69 24.56
N SER A 93 11.13 1.83 25.45
CA SER A 93 11.64 2.19 26.78
C SER A 93 13.14 1.86 26.84
N ALA A 94 13.95 2.81 27.28
CA ALA A 94 15.39 2.61 27.42
C ALA A 94 15.93 3.46 28.58
N ALA A 95 16.43 2.79 29.62
CA ALA A 95 17.16 3.44 30.71
C ALA A 95 18.58 3.86 30.23
N ALA A 96 19.20 4.81 30.94
CA ALA A 96 20.53 5.32 30.58
C ALA A 96 21.63 4.22 30.53
N HIS A 97 21.51 3.20 31.39
CA HIS A 97 22.45 2.09 31.51
C HIS A 97 21.79 0.71 31.37
N GLY A 98 20.57 0.66 30.84
CA GLY A 98 19.80 -0.58 30.71
C GLY A 98 19.58 -1.01 29.25
N PRO A 99 19.17 -2.27 29.04
CA PRO A 99 18.78 -2.73 27.72
C PRO A 99 17.58 -1.93 27.19
N VAL A 100 17.56 -1.76 25.88
CA VAL A 100 16.44 -1.18 25.14
C VAL A 100 15.33 -2.23 25.06
N THR A 101 14.14 -1.86 25.50
CA THR A 101 12.91 -2.62 25.29
C THR A 101 12.05 -1.88 24.27
N ALA A 102 11.57 -2.58 23.24
CA ALA A 102 10.69 -2.00 22.24
C ALA A 102 9.56 -2.96 21.87
N GLN A 103 8.52 -2.43 21.22
CA GLN A 103 7.30 -3.20 20.90
C GLN A 103 7.01 -3.28 19.38
N PRO A 104 7.90 -3.85 18.55
CA PRO A 104 7.53 -4.23 17.19
C PRO A 104 6.47 -5.33 17.21
N TRP A 105 5.57 -5.33 16.22
CA TRP A 105 4.40 -6.23 16.16
C TRP A 105 3.46 -6.13 17.38
N ASN A 106 3.50 -5.01 18.11
CA ASN A 106 2.83 -4.85 19.40
C ASN A 106 3.26 -5.85 20.48
N VAL A 107 4.39 -6.54 20.31
CA VAL A 107 4.94 -7.50 21.27
C VAL A 107 6.19 -6.91 21.92
N GLY A 108 6.26 -6.96 23.25
CA GLY A 108 7.42 -6.47 24.00
C GLY A 108 8.66 -7.34 23.78
N HIS A 109 9.73 -6.73 23.28
CA HIS A 109 11.04 -7.36 23.12
C HIS A 109 12.12 -6.56 23.86
N THR A 110 12.85 -7.23 24.73
CA THR A 110 14.06 -6.68 25.36
C THR A 110 15.27 -7.08 24.52
N PHE A 111 16.00 -6.08 24.03
CA PHE A 111 17.18 -6.30 23.21
C PHE A 111 18.41 -6.38 24.12
N GLU A 112 18.84 -7.60 24.43
CA GLU A 112 20.03 -7.81 25.25
C GLU A 112 21.27 -7.14 24.65
N ARG A 113 22.16 -6.66 25.53
CA ARG A 113 23.40 -5.94 25.16
C ARG A 113 23.17 -4.70 24.29
N SER A 114 21.96 -4.14 24.36
CA SER A 114 21.64 -2.87 23.75
C SER A 114 21.75 -1.72 24.75
N PHE A 115 21.91 -0.52 24.21
CA PHE A 115 22.09 0.69 24.99
C PHE A 115 21.67 1.91 24.17
N LYS A 116 21.40 2.99 24.89
CA LYS A 116 21.11 4.30 24.30
C LYS A 116 22.37 5.14 24.32
N THR A 117 22.77 5.68 23.16
CA THR A 117 24.03 6.43 23.03
C THR A 117 24.00 7.80 23.72
N SER A 118 22.83 8.44 23.84
CA SER A 118 22.63 9.70 24.57
C SER A 118 21.13 9.93 24.84
N ARG A 119 20.73 10.99 25.55
CA ARG A 119 19.30 11.27 25.85
C ARG A 119 18.42 11.39 24.60
N LYS A 120 18.95 11.91 23.49
CA LYS A 120 18.33 11.94 22.15
C LYS A 120 18.98 10.94 21.17
N GLY A 121 19.88 10.10 21.67
CA GLY A 121 20.79 9.31 20.88
C GLY A 121 20.15 8.10 20.21
N LEU A 122 20.96 7.48 19.35
CA LEU A 122 20.62 6.27 18.63
C LEU A 122 20.56 5.06 19.58
N LEU A 123 19.66 4.13 19.26
CA LEU A 123 19.51 2.85 19.92
C LEU A 123 20.39 1.82 19.20
N ARG A 124 21.33 1.23 19.93
CA ARG A 124 22.36 0.35 19.36
C ARG A 124 22.53 -0.89 20.22
N ALA A 125 23.08 -1.96 19.64
CA ALA A 125 23.50 -3.15 20.36
C ALA A 125 24.93 -3.54 19.99
N ARG A 126 25.67 -4.08 20.96
CA ARG A 126 26.99 -4.67 20.72
C ARG A 126 26.81 -6.02 20.04
N ARG A 127 27.69 -6.36 19.09
CA ARG A 127 27.69 -7.70 18.48
C ARG A 127 28.35 -8.76 19.37
N GLY A 128 29.30 -8.35 20.21
CA GLY A 128 30.02 -9.20 21.15
C GLY A 128 30.18 -8.54 22.52
N SER A 129 31.08 -9.10 23.35
CA SER A 129 31.46 -8.54 24.66
C SER A 129 32.25 -7.22 24.53
N SER A 130 33.02 -7.09 23.46
CA SER A 130 33.84 -5.93 23.14
C SER A 130 33.02 -4.66 22.90
N ARG A 131 33.63 -3.48 23.12
CA ARG A 131 32.99 -2.16 22.87
C ARG A 131 32.51 -1.97 21.44
N PHE A 132 33.27 -2.48 20.49
CA PHE A 132 32.93 -2.55 19.08
C PHE A 132 33.02 -4.01 18.60
N PRO A 133 32.30 -4.40 17.54
CA PRO A 133 31.42 -3.58 16.70
C PRO A 133 29.98 -3.42 17.26
N ILE A 134 29.35 -2.29 16.93
CA ILE A 134 27.96 -1.95 17.30
C ILE A 134 27.04 -1.97 16.09
N ARG A 135 25.77 -2.32 16.28
CA ARG A 135 24.73 -2.36 15.23
C ARG A 135 23.50 -1.55 15.61
N ALA A 136 22.76 -1.08 14.61
CA ALA A 136 21.40 -0.55 14.82
C ALA A 136 20.43 -1.70 15.13
N LEU A 137 19.36 -1.33 15.84
CA LEU A 137 18.22 -2.20 16.08
C LEU A 137 17.12 -1.89 15.06
N TYR A 138 16.50 -2.95 14.56
CA TYR A 138 15.46 -2.89 13.55
C TYR A 138 14.28 -3.78 13.96
N GLY A 139 13.09 -3.38 13.55
CA GLY A 139 11.85 -4.15 13.63
C GLY A 139 11.44 -4.70 12.25
N PRO A 140 10.14 -4.91 12.02
CA PRO A 140 9.61 -5.47 10.78
C PRO A 140 10.00 -4.70 9.53
N SER A 141 9.99 -5.40 8.40
CA SER A 141 10.17 -4.83 7.05
C SER A 141 8.82 -4.72 6.37
N ILE A 142 8.34 -3.52 6.05
CA ILE A 142 7.02 -3.33 5.43
C ILE A 142 6.86 -4.14 4.13
N ALA A 143 7.92 -4.25 3.34
CA ALA A 143 7.98 -5.11 2.16
C ALA A 143 7.60 -6.59 2.41
N LYS A 144 7.89 -7.12 3.61
CA LYS A 144 7.53 -8.50 3.98
C LYS A 144 6.19 -8.59 4.69
N GLU A 145 5.76 -7.51 5.34
CA GLU A 145 4.54 -7.49 6.15
C GLU A 145 3.28 -7.17 5.35
N ILE A 146 3.42 -6.53 4.17
CA ILE A 146 2.30 -6.17 3.28
C ILE A 146 1.54 -7.37 2.68
N VAL A 147 2.02 -8.59 2.89
CA VAL A 147 1.39 -9.82 2.39
C VAL A 147 1.04 -10.78 3.53
N LYS A 148 0.97 -10.29 4.77
CA LYS A 148 0.75 -11.11 5.97
C LYS A 148 -0.40 -10.58 6.82
N ASP A 149 -0.91 -11.46 7.68
CA ASP A 149 -1.79 -11.16 8.80
C ASP A 149 -2.94 -10.21 8.45
N GLU A 150 -3.07 -9.08 9.15
CA GLU A 150 -4.17 -8.12 8.96
C GLU A 150 -4.19 -7.51 7.55
N SER A 151 -3.02 -7.24 6.97
CA SER A 151 -2.88 -6.71 5.61
C SER A 151 -3.36 -7.74 4.57
N ALA A 152 -2.97 -9.01 4.70
CA ALA A 152 -3.47 -10.09 3.85
C ALA A 152 -4.98 -10.31 4.01
N ALA A 153 -5.48 -10.31 5.26
CA ALA A 153 -6.90 -10.43 5.54
C ALA A 153 -7.70 -9.26 4.93
N ALA A 154 -7.18 -8.03 5.01
CA ALA A 154 -7.79 -6.86 4.39
C ALA A 154 -7.84 -7.00 2.87
N PHE A 155 -6.78 -7.52 2.24
CA PHE A 155 -6.75 -7.77 0.80
C PHE A 155 -7.87 -8.75 0.39
N HIS A 156 -7.90 -9.93 0.99
CA HIS A 156 -8.89 -10.96 0.65
C HIS A 156 -10.33 -10.55 0.98
N GLY A 157 -10.54 -9.76 2.03
CA GLY A 157 -11.88 -9.33 2.45
C GLY A 157 -12.42 -8.09 1.73
N GLN A 158 -11.56 -7.16 1.27
CA GLN A 158 -12.02 -5.83 0.86
C GLN A 158 -11.51 -5.37 -0.51
N ALA A 159 -10.44 -5.95 -1.07
CA ALA A 159 -9.87 -5.43 -2.32
C ALA A 159 -10.84 -5.55 -3.50
N ALA A 160 -11.38 -6.76 -3.75
CA ALA A 160 -12.28 -7.00 -4.88
C ALA A 160 -13.58 -6.18 -4.79
N PRO A 161 -14.34 -6.17 -3.67
CA PRO A 161 -15.57 -5.38 -3.58
C PRO A 161 -15.35 -3.88 -3.84
N LEU A 162 -14.25 -3.31 -3.34
CA LEU A 162 -13.94 -1.89 -3.53
C LEU A 162 -13.60 -1.56 -4.99
N VAL A 163 -12.84 -2.43 -5.64
CA VAL A 163 -12.45 -2.28 -7.04
C VAL A 163 -13.66 -2.46 -7.96
N GLU A 164 -14.43 -3.52 -7.78
CA GLU A 164 -15.62 -3.81 -8.59
C GLU A 164 -16.64 -2.67 -8.52
N ALA A 165 -16.97 -2.22 -7.30
CA ALA A 165 -17.89 -1.10 -7.12
C ALA A 165 -17.39 0.18 -7.83
N ALA A 166 -16.09 0.46 -7.79
CA ALA A 166 -15.51 1.61 -8.47
C ALA A 166 -15.49 1.45 -9.99
N VAL A 167 -15.20 0.26 -10.52
CA VAL A 167 -15.22 -0.06 -11.94
C VAL A 167 -16.64 0.05 -12.50
N PHE A 168 -17.64 -0.58 -11.87
CA PHE A 168 -19.02 -0.52 -12.32
C PHE A 168 -19.56 0.91 -12.32
N LYS A 169 -19.24 1.70 -11.29
CA LYS A 169 -19.55 3.13 -11.25
C LYS A 169 -18.98 3.89 -12.45
N ARG A 170 -17.78 3.54 -12.93
CA ARG A 170 -17.13 4.20 -14.07
C ARG A 170 -17.72 3.74 -15.39
N LEU A 171 -17.96 2.44 -15.55
CA LEU A 171 -18.58 1.86 -16.75
C LEU A 171 -20.02 2.31 -16.94
N GLY A 172 -20.81 2.41 -15.86
CA GLY A 172 -22.19 2.88 -15.91
C GLY A 172 -22.36 4.32 -16.42
N ARG A 173 -21.26 5.11 -16.49
CA ARG A 173 -21.26 6.45 -17.08
C ARG A 173 -21.01 6.46 -18.59
N LEU A 174 -20.65 5.30 -19.17
CA LEU A 174 -20.35 5.18 -20.60
C LEU A 174 -21.56 4.77 -21.43
N LEU A 175 -22.57 4.16 -20.80
CA LEU A 175 -23.82 3.85 -21.45
C LEU A 175 -24.78 5.04 -21.27
N PRO A 176 -25.49 5.46 -22.33
CA PRO A 176 -26.50 6.51 -22.24
C PRO A 176 -27.67 6.11 -21.34
#